data_AF-A0A8H2W240-F1
#
_entry.id   AF-A0A8H2W240-F1
#
_cell.length_a   1.000
_cell.length_b   1.000
_cell.length_c   1.000
_cell.angle_alpha   90.00
_cell.angle_beta   90.00
_cell.angle_gamma   90.00
#
_symmetry.space_group_name_H-M   'P 1'
#
loop_
_entity.id
_entity.type
_entity.pdbx_description
1 polymer ?
#
loop_
_entity_poly.entity_id
_entity_poly.type
_entity_poly.pdbx_seq_one_letter_code
_entity_poly.pdbx_strand_id
1 'polypeptide(L)'
;MDADEFVQIPANISTVVDLLDTKGISWGEYQEDIPYAGFEGWNFSATDPFQQDYVRKHNPLVMFDSVTSNATRLSLIKSFKLFEEDLANKTLPQWSFITPNMTNNGHDTNDTVAGNWSRMFLEPLLTNDYFMNDTLVVLTWDENNEDDEENKMFAILLGGAIPPAFKNTTDNTFYNHYSMLSTIELNWGLPSLGRWDCGANVLGLVASKAGYDNYAVNTTKLLFNSSYPGPLSSERFDPVWPLPDTKANCGSGQGVLKKIVDGWGKSDGTYNVRIRSQVLLYSIAKTTHPSHTPSTAPLLQTHLQLPILNQHFCAVMTC
;
A
#
# COMPACT_ATOMS: atom_id res chain seq x y z
N MET A 1 -4.11 -7.08 9.26
CA MET A 1 -5.55 -7.18 9.62
C MET A 1 -5.58 -8.28 10.66
N ASP A 2 -6.08 -8.02 11.85
CA ASP A 2 -6.07 -9.00 12.97
C ASP A 2 -7.11 -10.13 12.85
N ALA A 3 -7.53 -10.44 11.61
CA ALA A 3 -8.51 -11.47 11.31
C ALA A 3 -8.10 -12.19 10.03
N ASP A 4 -8.07 -13.52 10.09
CA ASP A 4 -7.80 -14.41 8.94
C ASP A 4 -9.08 -14.83 8.22
N GLU A 5 -10.22 -14.20 8.53
CA GLU A 5 -11.55 -14.58 8.05
C GLU A 5 -11.72 -14.32 6.53
N PHE A 6 -12.70 -15.01 5.92
CA PHE A 6 -13.11 -14.70 4.56
C PHE A 6 -13.87 -13.38 4.58
N VAL A 7 -13.18 -12.30 4.24
CA VAL A 7 -13.76 -10.97 4.18
C VAL A 7 -14.04 -10.56 2.73
N GLN A 8 -15.21 -9.97 2.52
CA GLN A 8 -15.58 -9.33 1.27
C GLN A 8 -16.04 -7.90 1.58
N ILE A 9 -15.32 -6.94 1.02
CA ILE A 9 -15.41 -5.52 1.35
C ILE A 9 -16.31 -4.82 0.31
N PRO A 10 -17.36 -4.11 0.74
CA PRO A 10 -18.31 -3.47 -0.17
C PRO A 10 -17.67 -2.48 -1.15
N ALA A 11 -18.23 -2.38 -2.36
CA ALA A 11 -17.66 -1.60 -3.47
C ALA A 11 -17.58 -0.08 -3.23
N ASN A 12 -18.25 0.45 -2.21
CA ASN A 12 -18.17 1.85 -1.80
C ASN A 12 -16.94 2.14 -0.89
N ILE A 13 -16.21 1.11 -0.47
CA ILE A 13 -14.89 1.24 0.16
C ILE A 13 -13.85 1.27 -0.97
N SER A 14 -13.31 2.45 -1.24
CA SER A 14 -12.37 2.66 -2.33
C SER A 14 -10.96 2.19 -1.98
N THR A 15 -10.21 1.77 -3.00
CA THR A 15 -8.82 1.30 -2.88
C THR A 15 -7.88 2.17 -3.71
N VAL A 16 -6.57 1.87 -3.68
CA VAL A 16 -5.58 2.48 -4.56
C VAL A 16 -5.97 2.39 -6.04
N VAL A 17 -6.66 1.32 -6.46
CA VAL A 17 -7.11 1.15 -7.85
C VAL A 17 -8.07 2.26 -8.27
N ASP A 18 -8.97 2.70 -7.39
CA ASP A 18 -9.87 3.81 -7.71
C ASP A 18 -9.11 5.15 -7.86
N LEU A 19 -7.95 5.29 -7.21
CA LEU A 19 -7.07 6.45 -7.39
C LEU A 19 -6.32 6.36 -8.72
N LEU A 20 -5.73 5.20 -9.04
CA LEU A 20 -4.97 4.96 -10.27
C LEU A 20 -5.84 5.17 -11.53
N ASP A 21 -7.10 4.75 -11.47
CA ASP A 21 -8.07 4.93 -12.55
C ASP A 21 -8.31 6.41 -12.91
N THR A 22 -8.13 7.35 -11.97
CA THR A 22 -8.30 8.79 -12.24
C THR A 22 -7.30 9.33 -13.27
N LYS A 23 -6.19 8.64 -13.46
CA LYS A 23 -5.14 9.00 -14.43
C LYS A 23 -4.80 7.87 -15.41
N GLY A 24 -5.58 6.79 -15.42
CA GLY A 24 -5.34 5.64 -16.28
C GLY A 24 -3.98 4.97 -16.05
N ILE A 25 -3.50 4.98 -14.81
CA ILE A 25 -2.23 4.33 -14.44
C ILE A 25 -2.47 2.81 -14.42
N SER A 26 -1.72 2.07 -15.23
CA SER A 26 -1.87 0.61 -15.28
C SER A 26 -1.44 -0.04 -13.96
N TRP A 27 -2.16 -1.08 -13.55
CA TRP A 27 -1.92 -1.76 -12.30
C TRP A 27 -2.06 -3.28 -12.43
N GLY A 28 -1.43 -4.02 -11.52
CA GLY A 28 -1.62 -5.45 -11.39
C GLY A 28 -1.15 -5.98 -10.04
N GLU A 29 -1.72 -7.10 -9.63
CA GLU A 29 -1.24 -7.90 -8.51
C GLU A 29 -0.61 -9.18 -9.05
N TYR A 30 0.53 -9.57 -8.52
CA TYR A 30 1.18 -10.82 -8.85
C TYR A 30 1.31 -11.66 -7.58
N GLN A 31 0.62 -12.79 -7.55
CA GLN A 31 0.54 -13.67 -6.40
C GLN A 31 1.21 -14.99 -6.77
N GLU A 32 2.22 -15.40 -6.01
CA GLU A 32 2.88 -16.68 -6.24
C GLU A 32 1.87 -17.82 -6.03
N ASP A 33 1.85 -18.76 -6.98
CA ASP A 33 0.99 -19.95 -6.98
C ASP A 33 -0.54 -19.73 -6.88
N ILE A 34 -1.04 -18.53 -7.17
CA ILE A 34 -2.47 -18.35 -7.46
C ILE A 34 -2.86 -19.22 -8.67
N PRO A 35 -3.93 -20.04 -8.60
CA PRO A 35 -4.17 -21.09 -9.59
C PRO A 35 -4.57 -20.56 -10.97
N TYR A 36 -5.20 -19.38 -11.02
CA TYR A 36 -5.53 -18.65 -12.24
C TYR A 36 -5.80 -17.18 -11.90
N ALA A 37 -5.81 -16.33 -12.91
CA ALA A 37 -6.03 -14.90 -12.72
C ALA A 37 -7.43 -14.62 -12.12
N GLY A 38 -7.48 -13.84 -11.05
CA GLY A 38 -8.72 -13.49 -10.37
C GLY A 38 -9.33 -14.63 -9.54
N PHE A 39 -8.53 -15.58 -9.03
CA PHE A 39 -9.03 -16.60 -8.11
C PHE A 39 -9.53 -15.98 -6.79
N GLU A 40 -10.82 -16.13 -6.52
CA GLU A 40 -11.51 -15.57 -5.33
C GLU A 40 -11.63 -16.57 -4.17
N GLY A 41 -11.15 -17.81 -4.34
CA GLY A 41 -11.23 -18.86 -3.32
C GLY A 41 -10.33 -18.58 -2.11
N TRP A 42 -10.58 -19.29 -1.02
CA TRP A 42 -9.88 -19.11 0.26
C TRP A 42 -8.37 -19.35 0.17
N ASN A 43 -7.97 -20.47 -0.41
CA ASN A 43 -6.58 -20.85 -0.61
C ASN A 43 -6.46 -21.78 -1.82
N PHE A 44 -5.23 -21.97 -2.26
CA PHE A 44 -4.85 -23.01 -3.20
C PHE A 44 -3.55 -23.65 -2.69
N SER A 45 -3.46 -24.96 -2.76
CA SER A 45 -2.32 -25.73 -2.26
C SER A 45 -2.02 -26.87 -3.23
N ALA A 46 -0.77 -27.07 -3.58
CA ALA A 46 -0.32 -28.30 -4.19
C ALA A 46 -0.61 -29.47 -3.24
N THR A 47 -1.07 -30.60 -3.77
CA THR A 47 -1.46 -31.77 -2.97
C THR A 47 -0.36 -32.83 -2.84
N ASP A 48 0.70 -32.77 -3.65
CA ASP A 48 1.80 -33.74 -3.63
C ASP A 48 3.12 -33.16 -4.22
N PRO A 49 4.16 -32.89 -3.39
CA PRO A 49 4.05 -32.81 -1.93
C PRO A 49 3.07 -31.71 -1.53
N PHE A 50 2.43 -31.85 -0.38
CA PHE A 50 1.57 -30.77 0.14
C PHE A 50 2.40 -29.51 0.35
N GLN A 51 2.00 -28.40 -0.28
CA GLN A 51 2.60 -27.09 -0.08
C GLN A 51 1.49 -26.08 0.16
N GLN A 52 1.62 -25.32 1.26
CA GLN A 52 0.79 -24.14 1.44
C GLN A 52 1.30 -23.10 0.46
N ASP A 53 0.51 -22.87 -0.58
CA ASP A 53 0.93 -22.05 -1.69
C ASP A 53 0.25 -20.68 -1.56
N TYR A 54 -0.94 -20.54 -2.13
CA TYR A 54 -1.67 -19.28 -2.15
C TYR A 54 -2.69 -19.20 -1.02
N VAL A 55 -2.72 -18.06 -0.31
CA VAL A 55 -3.80 -17.72 0.62
C VAL A 55 -4.41 -16.37 0.27
N ARG A 56 -5.74 -16.31 0.29
CA ARG A 56 -6.52 -15.11 -0.02
C ARG A 56 -6.16 -13.92 0.87
N LYS A 57 -5.79 -14.18 2.13
CA LYS A 57 -5.53 -13.13 3.13
C LYS A 57 -4.36 -12.20 2.76
N HIS A 58 -3.40 -12.68 1.95
CA HIS A 58 -2.26 -11.87 1.49
C HIS A 58 -2.46 -11.25 0.09
N ASN A 59 -3.67 -11.39 -0.46
CA ASN A 59 -4.11 -10.78 -1.71
C ASN A 59 -5.17 -9.71 -1.40
N PRO A 60 -4.78 -8.44 -1.20
CA PRO A 60 -5.69 -7.43 -0.68
C PRO A 60 -6.78 -7.05 -1.68
N LEU A 61 -6.49 -6.87 -2.98
CA LEU A 61 -7.51 -6.36 -3.91
C LEU A 61 -8.61 -7.38 -4.22
N VAL A 62 -8.34 -8.69 -4.13
CA VAL A 62 -9.42 -9.69 -4.30
C VAL A 62 -10.46 -9.59 -3.18
N MET A 63 -10.17 -8.93 -2.04
CA MET A 63 -11.13 -8.69 -0.95
C MET A 63 -12.20 -7.63 -1.28
N PHE A 64 -12.06 -6.83 -2.35
CA PHE A 64 -12.95 -5.69 -2.58
C PHE A 64 -13.92 -5.95 -3.73
N ASP A 65 -15.21 -5.73 -3.50
CA ASP A 65 -16.25 -5.82 -4.55
C ASP A 65 -16.00 -4.84 -5.69
N SER A 66 -15.35 -3.70 -5.41
CA SER A 66 -14.95 -2.74 -6.44
C SER A 66 -13.97 -3.33 -7.47
N VAL A 67 -13.30 -4.43 -7.12
CA VAL A 67 -12.38 -5.19 -7.98
C VAL A 67 -13.06 -6.45 -8.49
N THR A 68 -13.60 -7.30 -7.62
CA THR A 68 -14.15 -8.61 -8.02
C THR A 68 -15.42 -8.51 -8.86
N SER A 69 -16.24 -7.47 -8.67
CA SER A 69 -17.44 -7.24 -9.51
C SER A 69 -17.12 -6.62 -10.88
N ASN A 70 -15.85 -6.39 -11.21
CA ASN A 70 -15.41 -5.87 -12.50
C ASN A 70 -14.42 -6.87 -13.14
N ALA A 71 -14.88 -7.60 -14.16
CA ALA A 71 -14.09 -8.65 -14.80
C ALA A 71 -12.72 -8.16 -15.33
N THR A 72 -12.62 -6.91 -15.79
CA THR A 72 -11.33 -6.35 -16.23
C THR A 72 -10.40 -6.16 -15.04
N ARG A 73 -10.86 -5.57 -13.93
CA ARG A 73 -10.05 -5.40 -12.71
C ARG A 73 -9.68 -6.75 -12.10
N LEU A 74 -10.62 -7.67 -11.98
CA LEU A 74 -10.38 -9.02 -11.46
C LEU A 74 -9.30 -9.78 -12.25
N SER A 75 -9.27 -9.62 -13.58
CA SER A 75 -8.27 -10.26 -14.44
C SER A 75 -6.83 -9.73 -14.26
N LEU A 76 -6.64 -8.62 -13.55
CA LEU A 76 -5.33 -8.02 -13.27
C LEU A 76 -4.66 -8.59 -12.01
N ILE A 77 -5.34 -9.49 -11.30
CA ILE A 77 -4.79 -10.29 -10.21
C ILE A 77 -4.25 -11.58 -10.83
N LYS A 78 -2.94 -11.69 -10.94
CA LYS A 78 -2.23 -12.64 -11.83
C LYS A 78 -1.27 -13.53 -11.06
N SER A 79 -0.85 -14.62 -11.70
CA SER A 79 0.21 -15.50 -11.18
C SER A 79 1.61 -15.03 -11.57
N PHE A 80 2.64 -15.61 -10.95
CA PHE A 80 4.03 -15.33 -11.29
C PHE A 80 4.41 -15.77 -12.70
N LYS A 81 3.76 -16.80 -13.24
CA LYS A 81 3.90 -17.14 -14.67
C LYS A 81 3.50 -15.95 -15.56
N LEU A 82 2.40 -15.29 -15.24
CA LEU A 82 1.95 -14.10 -15.97
C LEU A 82 2.86 -12.88 -15.71
N PHE A 83 3.48 -12.78 -14.53
CA PHE A 83 4.53 -11.78 -14.27
C PHE A 83 5.72 -11.98 -15.22
N GLU A 84 6.22 -13.21 -15.36
CA GLU A 84 7.33 -13.52 -16.27
C GLU A 84 6.97 -13.24 -17.73
N GLU A 85 5.74 -13.57 -18.15
CA GLU A 85 5.21 -13.24 -19.48
C GLU A 85 5.13 -11.72 -19.69
N ASP A 86 4.61 -10.97 -18.73
CA ASP A 86 4.53 -9.50 -18.79
C ASP A 86 5.94 -8.85 -18.81
N LEU A 87 6.89 -9.40 -18.05
CA LEU A 87 8.28 -8.97 -18.05
C LEU A 87 8.96 -9.22 -19.40
N ALA A 88 8.81 -10.43 -19.96
CA ALA A 88 9.40 -10.80 -21.24
C ALA A 88 8.82 -9.99 -22.41
N ASN A 89 7.51 -9.71 -22.36
CA ASN A 89 6.80 -8.93 -23.38
C ASN A 89 6.93 -7.42 -23.20
N LYS A 90 7.56 -6.96 -22.11
CA LYS A 90 7.69 -5.54 -21.75
C LYS A 90 6.33 -4.84 -21.57
N THR A 91 5.42 -5.50 -20.86
CA THR A 91 4.04 -5.06 -20.58
C THR A 91 3.70 -4.99 -19.10
N LEU A 92 4.71 -5.02 -18.21
CA LEU A 92 4.49 -4.81 -16.77
C LEU A 92 3.71 -3.52 -16.49
N PRO A 93 2.81 -3.53 -15.48
CA PRO A 93 2.01 -2.36 -15.15
C PRO A 93 2.83 -1.35 -14.35
N GLN A 94 2.40 -0.09 -14.41
CA GLN A 94 3.02 1.03 -13.71
C GLN A 94 2.94 0.91 -12.18
N TRP A 95 1.91 0.24 -11.65
CA TRP A 95 1.85 -0.14 -10.25
C TRP A 95 1.71 -1.65 -10.13
N SER A 96 2.61 -2.28 -9.39
CA SER A 96 2.57 -3.72 -9.13
C SER A 96 2.61 -3.99 -7.63
N PHE A 97 1.82 -4.95 -7.18
CA PHE A 97 1.87 -5.48 -5.82
C PHE A 97 2.11 -6.99 -5.88
N ILE A 98 3.22 -7.43 -5.28
CA ILE A 98 3.77 -8.77 -5.44
C ILE A 98 3.81 -9.45 -4.08
N THR A 99 3.22 -10.64 -3.99
CA THR A 99 3.17 -11.43 -2.77
C THR A 99 3.71 -12.85 -3.03
N PRO A 100 4.70 -13.33 -2.25
CA PRO A 100 5.12 -14.73 -2.23
C PRO A 100 4.04 -15.65 -1.66
N ASN A 101 4.22 -16.95 -1.89
CA ASN A 101 3.40 -18.00 -1.33
C ASN A 101 3.71 -18.21 0.17
N MET A 102 2.92 -19.03 0.87
CA MET A 102 3.10 -19.26 2.33
C MET A 102 4.45 -19.89 2.70
N THR A 103 5.10 -20.59 1.77
CA THR A 103 6.44 -21.15 2.01
C THR A 103 7.51 -20.05 1.96
N ASN A 104 7.37 -19.13 1.01
CA ASN A 104 8.37 -18.13 0.66
C ASN A 104 8.18 -16.79 1.37
N ASN A 105 7.02 -16.55 1.99
CA ASN A 105 6.72 -15.27 2.64
C ASN A 105 7.43 -15.09 3.98
N GLY A 106 7.71 -16.18 4.71
CA GLY A 106 8.35 -16.15 6.03
C GLY A 106 7.47 -16.71 7.16
N HIS A 107 6.15 -16.65 6.99
CA HIS A 107 5.13 -17.02 7.98
C HIS A 107 5.19 -18.50 8.40
N ASP A 108 5.11 -19.44 7.45
CA ASP A 108 5.14 -20.89 7.76
C ASP A 108 6.58 -21.46 7.78
N THR A 109 7.58 -20.60 7.56
CA THR A 109 8.99 -20.98 7.49
C THR A 109 9.85 -20.13 8.43
N ASN A 110 10.60 -19.15 7.91
CA ASN A 110 11.41 -18.18 8.65
C ASN A 110 12.05 -17.15 7.70
N ASP A 111 12.62 -16.10 8.30
CA ASP A 111 13.35 -15.01 7.62
C ASP A 111 14.47 -15.47 6.69
N THR A 112 15.13 -16.59 6.97
CA THR A 112 16.20 -17.09 6.09
C THR A 112 15.62 -17.63 4.78
N VAL A 113 14.48 -18.30 4.83
CA VAL A 113 13.77 -18.76 3.63
C VAL A 113 13.25 -17.57 2.84
N ALA A 114 12.55 -16.64 3.49
CA ALA A 114 12.03 -15.43 2.85
C ALA A 114 13.14 -14.55 2.25
N GLY A 115 14.27 -14.41 2.96
CA GLY A 115 15.44 -13.67 2.48
C GLY A 115 16.11 -14.33 1.28
N ASN A 116 16.25 -15.65 1.27
CA ASN A 116 16.77 -16.39 0.13
C ASN A 116 15.84 -16.29 -1.09
N TRP A 117 14.54 -16.45 -0.89
CA TRP A 117 13.55 -16.27 -1.95
C TRP A 117 13.59 -14.85 -2.53
N SER A 118 13.61 -13.83 -1.66
CA SER A 118 13.66 -12.43 -2.07
C SER A 118 14.88 -12.14 -2.95
N ARG A 119 16.03 -12.72 -2.61
CA ARG A 119 17.24 -12.61 -3.44
C ARG A 119 17.10 -13.31 -4.79
N MET A 120 16.62 -14.55 -4.79
CA MET A 120 16.41 -15.31 -6.04
C MET A 120 15.43 -14.62 -6.98
N PHE A 121 14.38 -14.01 -6.43
CA PHE A 121 13.40 -13.25 -7.20
C PHE A 121 13.96 -11.90 -7.70
N LEU A 122 14.59 -11.12 -6.82
CA LEU A 122 15.00 -9.75 -7.13
C LEU A 122 16.32 -9.65 -7.90
N GLU A 123 17.35 -10.46 -7.59
CA GLU A 123 18.67 -10.31 -8.22
C GLU A 123 18.61 -10.36 -9.77
N PRO A 124 17.86 -11.28 -10.42
CA PRO A 124 17.67 -11.25 -11.87
C PRO A 124 17.00 -9.96 -12.35
N LEU A 125 15.96 -9.50 -11.64
CA LEU A 125 15.22 -8.29 -11.97
C LEU A 125 16.09 -7.02 -11.88
N LEU A 126 16.99 -6.95 -10.89
CA LEU A 126 17.93 -5.86 -10.71
C LEU A 126 18.98 -5.75 -11.84
N THR A 127 19.14 -6.80 -12.65
CA THR A 127 20.01 -6.80 -13.83
C THR A 127 19.25 -6.65 -15.16
N ASN A 128 17.91 -6.60 -15.11
CA ASN A 128 17.08 -6.48 -16.30
C ASN A 128 16.87 -5.00 -16.65
N ASP A 129 17.39 -4.57 -17.80
CA ASP A 129 17.31 -3.16 -18.23
C ASP A 129 15.88 -2.65 -18.38
N TYR A 130 14.93 -3.48 -18.83
CA TYR A 130 13.53 -3.08 -18.94
C TYR A 130 12.91 -2.87 -17.55
N PHE A 131 13.11 -3.83 -16.64
CA PHE A 131 12.56 -3.75 -15.29
C PHE A 131 13.23 -2.65 -14.46
N MET A 132 14.53 -2.41 -14.62
CA MET A 132 15.23 -1.36 -13.89
C MET A 132 15.09 0.03 -14.52
N ASN A 133 14.55 0.14 -15.74
CA ASN A 133 14.30 1.42 -16.37
C ASN A 133 13.20 2.17 -15.63
N ASP A 134 13.61 3.06 -14.74
CA ASP A 134 12.74 3.89 -13.95
C ASP A 134 11.73 3.12 -13.08
N THR A 135 12.17 2.05 -12.40
CA THR A 135 11.35 1.34 -11.41
C THR A 135 11.83 1.61 -9.98
N LEU A 136 10.89 1.89 -9.08
CA LEU A 136 11.10 1.83 -7.63
C LEU A 136 10.55 0.50 -7.12
N VAL A 137 11.40 -0.30 -6.49
CA VAL A 137 11.00 -1.51 -5.76
C VAL A 137 11.04 -1.20 -4.26
N VAL A 138 9.96 -1.51 -3.56
CA VAL A 138 9.91 -1.51 -2.09
C VAL A 138 9.77 -2.96 -1.66
N LEU A 139 10.80 -3.52 -1.03
CA LEU A 139 10.70 -4.83 -0.36
C LEU A 139 10.43 -4.58 1.13
N THR A 140 9.34 -5.15 1.66
CA THR A 140 8.94 -4.99 3.06
C THR A 140 8.06 -6.17 3.53
N TRP A 141 7.68 -6.17 4.82
CA TRP A 141 6.85 -7.17 5.48
C TRP A 141 5.51 -6.55 5.85
N ASP A 142 4.46 -7.35 5.97
CA ASP A 142 3.14 -6.85 6.37
C ASP A 142 3.00 -6.66 7.87
N GLU A 143 3.52 -7.59 8.67
CA GLU A 143 3.52 -7.55 10.14
C GLU A 143 4.73 -8.26 10.76
N ASN A 144 4.88 -8.14 12.08
CA ASN A 144 5.79 -8.95 12.88
C ASN A 144 4.99 -10.06 13.58
N ASN A 145 5.70 -11.03 14.14
CA ASN A 145 5.09 -12.17 14.80
C ASN A 145 4.85 -11.95 16.31
N GLU A 146 5.03 -10.72 16.83
CA GLU A 146 5.03 -10.41 18.25
C GLU A 146 3.88 -9.48 18.62
N ASP A 147 2.88 -10.01 19.32
CA ASP A 147 1.66 -9.28 19.67
C ASP A 147 1.88 -8.14 20.69
N ASP A 148 2.94 -8.20 21.51
CA ASP A 148 3.20 -7.26 22.61
C ASP A 148 4.29 -6.22 22.30
N GLU A 149 4.86 -6.24 21.09
CA GLU A 149 5.92 -5.33 20.67
C GLU A 149 5.45 -4.30 19.63
N GLU A 150 6.28 -3.29 19.38
CA GLU A 150 6.04 -2.35 18.27
C GLU A 150 6.14 -3.12 16.95
N ASN A 151 5.07 -3.07 16.16
CA ASN A 151 4.96 -3.66 14.83
C ASN A 151 5.87 -2.90 13.85
N LYS A 152 7.16 -3.23 13.88
CA LYS A 152 8.22 -2.51 13.17
C LYS A 152 8.82 -3.37 12.06
N MET A 153 8.56 -2.98 10.82
CA MET A 153 9.00 -3.73 9.63
C MET A 153 10.39 -3.32 9.15
N PHE A 154 11.11 -4.30 8.60
CA PHE A 154 12.21 -4.02 7.70
C PHE A 154 11.66 -3.53 6.35
N ALA A 155 12.33 -2.56 5.75
CA ALA A 155 12.03 -2.09 4.42
C ALA A 155 13.33 -1.72 3.69
N ILE A 156 13.44 -2.09 2.43
CA ILE A 156 14.54 -1.68 1.55
C ILE A 156 13.99 -1.16 0.23
N LEU A 157 14.54 -0.04 -0.21
CA LEU A 157 14.25 0.54 -1.51
C LEU A 157 15.33 0.11 -2.49
N LEU A 158 14.91 -0.45 -3.62
CA LEU A 158 15.77 -0.88 -4.72
C LEU A 158 15.25 -0.29 -6.03
N GLY A 159 16.07 -0.35 -7.07
CA GLY A 159 15.63 -0.01 -8.42
C GLY A 159 16.34 1.19 -9.06
N GLY A 160 16.17 1.32 -10.38
CA GLY A 160 16.77 2.40 -11.17
C GLY A 160 16.17 3.78 -10.87
N ALA A 161 15.01 3.84 -10.23
CA ALA A 161 14.37 5.09 -9.83
C ALA A 161 15.08 5.86 -8.72
N ILE A 162 15.94 5.18 -7.95
CA ILE A 162 16.58 5.76 -6.78
C ILE A 162 17.71 6.70 -7.24
N PRO A 163 17.63 8.01 -6.95
CA PRO A 163 18.68 8.95 -7.32
C PRO A 163 20.00 8.61 -6.62
N PRO A 164 21.18 8.94 -7.19
CA PRO A 164 22.47 8.63 -6.58
C PRO A 164 22.62 9.08 -5.12
N ALA A 165 22.01 10.20 -4.73
CA ALA A 165 22.05 10.73 -3.37
C ALA A 165 21.29 9.87 -2.32
N PHE A 166 20.43 8.95 -2.77
CA PHE A 166 19.65 8.03 -1.92
C PHE A 166 20.14 6.57 -2.00
N LYS A 167 21.24 6.31 -2.73
CA LYS A 167 21.83 4.97 -2.82
C LYS A 167 22.77 4.74 -1.64
N ASN A 168 22.69 3.55 -1.03
CA ASN A 168 23.49 3.16 0.14
C ASN A 168 23.30 4.11 1.35
N THR A 169 22.09 4.64 1.51
CA THR A 169 21.72 5.50 2.64
C THR A 169 20.69 4.82 3.54
N THR A 170 20.53 5.33 4.76
CA THR A 170 19.43 5.00 5.66
C THR A 170 18.53 6.21 5.83
N ASP A 171 17.23 5.96 6.05
CA ASP A 171 16.23 7.00 6.32
C ASP A 171 15.56 6.70 7.66
N ASN A 172 15.62 7.67 8.59
CA ASN A 172 15.05 7.56 9.93
C ASN A 172 13.66 8.19 10.03
N THR A 173 13.08 8.64 8.92
CA THR A 173 11.71 9.14 8.87
C THR A 173 10.75 8.03 9.28
N PHE A 174 9.75 8.36 10.10
CA PHE A 174 8.71 7.41 10.46
C PHE A 174 7.81 7.10 9.25
N TYR A 175 7.69 5.82 8.91
CA TYR A 175 6.79 5.32 7.88
C TYR A 175 5.89 4.22 8.45
N ASN A 176 4.70 4.09 7.86
CA ASN A 176 3.83 2.93 8.03
C ASN A 176 3.30 2.49 6.66
N HIS A 177 2.45 1.46 6.59
CA HIS A 177 1.94 0.98 5.29
C HIS A 177 1.15 2.05 4.51
N TYR A 178 0.48 2.98 5.20
CA TYR A 178 -0.17 4.11 4.54
C TYR A 178 0.83 5.08 3.87
N SER A 179 2.09 5.08 4.29
CA SER A 179 3.16 5.83 3.62
C SER A 179 3.41 5.36 2.20
N MET A 180 3.17 4.08 1.88
CA MET A 180 3.29 3.60 0.50
C MET A 180 2.19 4.23 -0.37
N LEU A 181 0.96 4.25 0.15
CA LEU A 181 -0.18 4.86 -0.53
C LEU A 181 0.00 6.38 -0.71
N SER A 182 0.37 7.11 0.35
CA SER A 182 0.60 8.56 0.24
C SER A 182 1.77 8.90 -0.69
N THR A 183 2.78 8.01 -0.77
CA THR A 183 3.87 8.13 -1.72
C THR A 183 3.38 8.00 -3.17
N ILE A 184 2.57 6.99 -3.47
CA ILE A 184 1.94 6.79 -4.79
C ILE A 184 1.06 7.99 -5.16
N GLU A 185 0.27 8.47 -4.21
CA GLU A 185 -0.61 9.62 -4.39
C GLU A 185 0.18 10.89 -4.72
N LEU A 186 1.22 11.20 -3.95
CA LEU A 186 2.06 12.36 -4.22
C LEU A 186 2.83 12.17 -5.53
N ASN A 187 3.34 10.98 -5.79
CA ASN A 187 4.13 10.66 -6.97
C ASN A 187 3.38 10.96 -8.27
N TRP A 188 2.17 10.44 -8.41
CA TRP A 188 1.36 10.65 -9.61
C TRP A 188 0.38 11.82 -9.49
N GLY A 189 0.40 12.58 -8.39
CA GLY A 189 -0.55 13.66 -8.12
C GLY A 189 -1.99 13.16 -8.17
N LEU A 190 -2.28 12.09 -7.44
CA LEU A 190 -3.61 11.48 -7.32
C LEU A 190 -4.40 12.13 -6.17
N PRO A 191 -5.74 12.09 -6.22
CA PRO A 191 -6.54 12.35 -5.03
C PRO A 191 -6.26 11.30 -3.95
N SER A 192 -6.74 11.58 -2.75
CA SER A 192 -6.60 10.73 -1.57
C SER A 192 -7.86 9.91 -1.30
N LEU A 193 -7.73 8.81 -0.55
CA LEU A 193 -8.87 8.06 -0.02
C LEU A 193 -9.62 8.78 1.12
N GLY A 194 -9.08 9.88 1.64
CA GLY A 194 -9.64 10.59 2.80
C GLY A 194 -9.49 9.78 4.09
N ARG A 195 -8.50 8.90 4.16
CA ARG A 195 -8.24 8.01 5.29
C ARG A 195 -6.80 8.24 5.77
N TRP A 196 -6.18 7.24 6.41
CA TRP A 196 -4.86 7.36 7.03
C TRP A 196 -3.71 7.66 6.05
N ASP A 197 -3.96 7.61 4.74
CA ASP A 197 -3.10 8.16 3.69
C ASP A 197 -2.89 9.68 3.82
N CYS A 198 -3.91 10.45 4.23
CA CYS A 198 -3.85 11.92 4.29
C CYS A 198 -2.83 12.51 5.27
N GLY A 199 -2.43 11.73 6.26
CA GLY A 199 -1.46 12.12 7.27
C GLY A 199 -0.21 11.26 7.31
N ALA A 200 -0.06 10.30 6.39
CA ALA A 200 1.10 9.44 6.33
C ALA A 200 2.28 10.20 5.70
N ASN A 201 3.48 9.97 6.22
CA ASN A 201 4.71 10.46 5.61
C ASN A 201 4.93 9.82 4.24
N VAL A 202 5.64 10.51 3.36
CA VAL A 202 5.96 10.06 1.99
C VAL A 202 7.43 9.65 1.94
N LEU A 203 7.76 8.57 1.23
CA LEU A 203 9.15 8.09 1.09
C LEU A 203 10.10 9.25 0.74
N GLY A 204 11.22 9.33 1.46
CA GLY A 204 12.11 10.49 1.46
C GLY A 204 12.60 10.91 0.07
N LEU A 205 12.78 9.95 -0.85
CA LEU A 205 13.17 10.26 -2.23
C LEU A 205 12.07 11.02 -3.00
N VAL A 206 10.79 10.68 -2.79
CA VAL A 206 9.63 11.38 -3.37
C VAL A 206 9.41 12.68 -2.65
N ALA A 207 9.46 12.68 -1.31
CA ALA A 207 9.28 13.87 -0.52
C ALA A 207 10.30 14.97 -0.87
N SER A 208 11.58 14.60 -0.97
CA SER A 208 12.66 15.51 -1.35
C SER A 208 12.46 16.12 -2.74
N LYS A 209 12.04 15.32 -3.73
CA LYS A 209 11.81 15.81 -5.09
C LYS A 209 10.54 16.65 -5.22
N ALA A 210 9.52 16.33 -4.42
CA ALA A 210 8.26 17.06 -4.35
C ALA A 210 8.36 18.38 -3.55
N GLY A 211 9.40 18.55 -2.73
CA GLY A 211 9.43 19.59 -1.71
C GLY A 211 8.37 19.37 -0.62
N TYR A 212 8.06 18.11 -0.30
CA TYR A 212 7.11 17.72 0.74
C TYR A 212 7.83 17.55 2.08
N ASP A 213 7.33 18.21 3.11
CA ASP A 213 7.86 18.10 4.47
C ASP A 213 7.17 16.97 5.24
N ASN A 214 7.91 15.90 5.50
CA ASN A 214 7.45 14.82 6.37
C ASN A 214 7.32 15.29 7.83
N TYR A 215 6.35 14.72 8.53
CA TYR A 215 6.09 14.99 9.94
C TYR A 215 7.05 14.22 10.84
N ALA A 216 7.53 14.90 11.88
CA ALA A 216 8.15 14.24 13.03
C ALA A 216 7.05 13.57 13.87
N VAL A 217 7.01 12.24 13.86
CA VAL A 217 6.03 11.45 14.60
C VAL A 217 6.64 10.98 15.92
N ASN A 218 5.91 11.17 17.02
CA ASN A 218 6.29 10.59 18.32
C ASN A 218 5.84 9.13 18.35
N THR A 219 6.80 8.20 18.31
CA THR A 219 6.57 6.75 18.32
C THR A 219 6.34 6.16 19.71
N THR A 220 6.42 6.97 20.78
CA THR A 220 6.20 6.50 22.15
C THR A 220 4.81 5.85 22.28
N LYS A 221 4.77 4.55 22.58
CA LYS A 221 3.54 3.73 22.70
C LYS A 221 2.74 3.57 21.41
N LEU A 222 3.36 3.75 20.25
CA LEU A 222 2.76 3.32 18.99
C LEU A 222 3.11 1.84 18.79
N LEU A 223 2.09 0.98 18.72
CA LEU A 223 2.28 -0.46 18.55
C LEU A 223 1.90 -0.94 17.14
N PHE A 224 0.78 -0.47 16.56
CA PHE A 224 0.29 -0.93 15.25
C PHE A 224 0.08 -2.46 15.13
N ASN A 225 -0.21 -3.13 16.24
CA ASN A 225 -0.39 -4.58 16.37
C ASN A 225 -1.88 -5.02 16.36
N SER A 226 -2.82 -4.13 16.06
CA SER A 226 -4.25 -4.44 16.08
C SER A 226 -5.03 -3.65 15.02
N SER A 227 -6.14 -4.21 14.56
CA SER A 227 -7.03 -3.51 13.63
C SER A 227 -7.72 -2.33 14.32
N TYR A 228 -8.01 -1.29 13.54
CA TYR A 228 -8.92 -0.23 13.97
C TYR A 228 -10.32 -0.81 14.18
N PRO A 229 -11.14 -0.28 15.12
CA PRO A 229 -12.51 -0.75 15.27
C PRO A 229 -13.27 -0.60 13.95
N GLY A 230 -14.10 -1.60 13.65
CA GLY A 230 -14.78 -1.70 12.37
C GLY A 230 -15.03 -3.15 11.97
N PRO A 231 -15.55 -3.38 10.75
CA PRO A 231 -15.99 -4.71 10.31
C PRO A 231 -14.86 -5.72 10.10
N LEU A 232 -13.61 -5.26 10.13
CA LEU A 232 -12.40 -6.06 9.93
C LEU A 232 -11.60 -6.29 11.23
N SER A 233 -12.11 -5.83 12.38
CA SER A 233 -11.46 -6.06 13.67
C SER A 233 -12.10 -7.24 14.39
N SER A 234 -11.27 -8.21 14.79
CA SER A 234 -11.70 -9.34 15.61
C SER A 234 -12.00 -8.93 17.05
N GLU A 235 -11.16 -8.08 17.65
CA GLU A 235 -11.34 -7.63 19.04
C GLU A 235 -12.35 -6.50 19.20
N ARG A 236 -12.44 -5.60 18.20
CA ARG A 236 -13.23 -4.37 18.26
C ARG A 236 -14.20 -4.28 17.10
N PHE A 237 -14.88 -5.40 16.86
CA PHE A 237 -15.87 -5.51 15.80
C PHE A 237 -16.95 -4.44 15.95
N ASP A 238 -17.14 -3.68 14.87
CA ASP A 238 -18.27 -2.77 14.68
C ASP A 238 -18.78 -2.99 13.24
N PRO A 239 -20.06 -3.31 13.02
CA PRO A 239 -20.57 -3.55 11.68
C PRO A 239 -20.58 -2.29 10.79
N VAL A 240 -20.30 -1.11 11.35
CA VAL A 240 -20.25 0.16 10.63
C VAL A 240 -18.84 0.43 10.13
N TRP A 241 -18.71 0.58 8.81
CA TRP A 241 -17.47 1.01 8.19
C TRP A 241 -17.10 2.45 8.61
N PRO A 242 -15.85 2.71 9.03
CA PRO A 242 -15.41 4.05 9.40
C PRO A 242 -15.58 5.05 8.25
N LEU A 243 -16.14 6.22 8.54
CA LEU A 243 -16.31 7.31 7.59
C LEU A 243 -14.94 7.88 7.19
N PRO A 244 -14.70 8.18 5.90
CA PRO A 244 -13.54 8.96 5.48
C PRO A 244 -13.69 10.45 5.86
N ASP A 245 -12.58 11.16 6.07
CA ASP A 245 -12.52 12.62 6.16
C ASP A 245 -12.59 13.20 4.75
N THR A 246 -13.81 13.34 4.22
CA THR A 246 -14.06 13.89 2.87
C THR A 246 -13.70 15.37 2.71
N LYS A 247 -13.41 16.08 3.80
CA LYS A 247 -12.94 17.47 3.78
C LYS A 247 -11.42 17.56 3.86
N ALA A 248 -10.74 16.42 3.89
CA ALA A 248 -9.31 16.39 4.08
C ALA A 248 -8.56 17.07 2.92
N ASN A 249 -7.55 17.84 3.31
CA ASN A 249 -6.50 18.27 2.41
C ASN A 249 -5.24 17.46 2.74
N CYS A 250 -4.88 16.58 1.81
CA CYS A 250 -3.94 15.47 1.98
C CYS A 250 -2.64 15.80 1.22
N GLY A 251 -1.60 14.98 1.38
CA GLY A 251 -0.24 15.33 0.98
C GLY A 251 -0.06 15.69 -0.50
N SER A 252 -0.85 15.09 -1.40
CA SER A 252 -0.82 15.37 -2.85
C SER A 252 -1.44 16.72 -3.26
N GLY A 253 -2.18 17.38 -2.37
CA GLY A 253 -2.90 18.63 -2.65
C GLY A 253 -4.11 18.48 -3.58
N GLN A 254 -4.47 17.26 -3.99
CA GLN A 254 -5.59 17.00 -4.90
C GLN A 254 -6.95 16.83 -4.19
N GLY A 255 -6.95 16.90 -2.85
CA GLY A 255 -8.13 16.60 -2.04
C GLY A 255 -8.53 15.12 -2.06
N VAL A 256 -9.70 14.82 -1.53
CA VAL A 256 -10.26 13.47 -1.49
C VAL A 256 -10.93 13.12 -2.83
N LEU A 257 -10.80 11.86 -3.25
CA LEU A 257 -11.37 11.35 -4.49
C LEU A 257 -12.86 11.72 -4.59
N LYS A 258 -13.26 12.33 -5.71
CA LYS A 258 -14.64 12.80 -5.91
C LYS A 258 -15.68 11.70 -5.70
N LYS A 259 -15.43 10.47 -6.16
CA LYS A 259 -16.30 9.30 -5.94
C LYS A 259 -16.57 9.04 -4.46
N ILE A 260 -15.56 9.23 -3.59
CA ILE A 260 -15.70 9.09 -2.15
C ILE A 260 -16.54 10.23 -1.58
N VAL A 261 -16.27 11.48 -1.99
CA VAL A 261 -17.05 12.65 -1.55
C VAL A 261 -18.53 12.53 -1.94
N ASP A 262 -18.81 12.06 -3.16
CA ASP A 262 -20.16 11.86 -3.67
C ASP A 262 -20.88 10.70 -2.96
N GLY A 263 -20.16 9.60 -2.70
CA GLY A 263 -20.72 8.38 -2.10
C GLY A 263 -20.95 8.44 -0.60
N TRP A 264 -20.06 9.11 0.14
CA TRP A 264 -20.11 9.21 1.61
C TRP A 264 -20.69 10.54 2.10
N GLY A 265 -20.76 11.55 1.23
CA GLY A 265 -21.18 12.90 1.60
C GLY A 265 -20.13 13.62 2.46
N LYS A 266 -20.50 14.79 2.99
CA LYS A 266 -19.61 15.58 3.85
C LYS A 266 -19.42 14.91 5.21
N SER A 267 -18.19 14.58 5.53
CA SER A 267 -17.74 13.92 6.75
C SER A 267 -16.38 14.46 7.18
N ASP A 268 -16.16 14.55 8.51
CA ASP A 268 -14.88 14.88 9.15
C ASP A 268 -14.06 13.62 9.52
N GLY A 269 -14.56 12.43 9.12
CA GLY A 269 -13.96 11.13 9.42
C GLY A 269 -14.39 10.55 10.77
N THR A 270 -14.45 9.21 10.88
CA THR A 270 -14.74 8.53 12.16
C THR A 270 -13.56 8.59 13.12
N TYR A 271 -12.34 8.46 12.59
CA TYR A 271 -11.10 8.48 13.36
C TYR A 271 -10.22 9.66 12.97
N ASN A 272 -9.25 9.99 13.84
CA ASN A 272 -8.20 10.91 13.44
C ASN A 272 -7.31 10.24 12.39
N VAL A 273 -7.57 10.55 11.13
CA VAL A 273 -6.82 10.04 9.97
C VAL A 273 -5.50 10.78 9.74
N ARG A 274 -5.16 11.76 10.60
CA ARG A 274 -3.96 12.58 10.50
C ARG A 274 -2.98 12.26 11.63
N ILE A 275 -1.87 11.61 11.29
CA ILE A 275 -0.77 11.28 12.21
C ILE A 275 0.12 12.52 12.41
N ARG A 276 -0.45 13.68 12.75
CA ARG A 276 0.27 14.97 12.68
C ARG A 276 0.90 15.44 13.99
N SER A 277 0.42 14.95 15.13
CA SER A 277 1.02 15.18 16.45
C SER A 277 0.06 14.63 17.49
N GLN A 278 0.60 13.99 18.52
CA GLN A 278 -0.10 13.45 19.69
C GLN A 278 -0.67 12.05 19.47
N VAL A 279 0.01 11.10 20.12
CA VAL A 279 -0.57 10.01 20.90
C VAL A 279 -1.79 9.36 20.23
N LEU A 280 -1.60 8.21 19.57
CA LEU A 280 -2.66 7.23 19.34
C LEU A 280 -3.11 6.65 20.71
N LEU A 281 -3.69 7.49 21.55
CA LEU A 281 -4.64 7.03 22.55
C LEU A 281 -5.97 7.07 21.84
N TYR A 282 -6.53 5.89 21.60
CA TYR A 282 -7.95 5.75 21.30
C TYR A 282 -8.74 6.20 22.54
N SER A 283 -8.80 7.51 22.76
CA SER A 283 -9.62 8.19 23.75
C SER A 283 -10.45 9.21 23.00
N ILE A 284 -11.69 8.83 22.71
CA ILE A 284 -12.90 9.64 22.65
C ILE A 284 -12.69 11.13 22.30
N ALA A 285 -13.10 11.47 21.08
CA ALA A 285 -13.65 12.75 20.59
C ALA A 285 -13.21 14.11 21.19
N LYS A 286 -12.97 15.02 20.24
CA LYS A 286 -12.91 16.50 20.32
C LYS A 286 -11.69 17.09 21.06
N THR A 287 -10.65 17.36 20.28
CA THR A 287 -9.78 18.51 20.53
C THR A 287 -9.76 19.42 19.29
N THR A 288 -10.07 20.70 19.52
CA THR A 288 -9.94 21.77 18.56
C THR A 288 -8.47 21.98 18.22
N HIS A 289 -8.11 21.93 16.94
CA HIS A 289 -6.75 22.18 16.48
C HIS A 289 -6.44 23.69 16.42
N PRO A 290 -5.25 24.14 16.85
CA PRO A 290 -4.69 25.41 16.41
C PRO A 290 -4.35 25.32 14.92
N SER A 291 -4.76 26.34 14.17
CA SER A 291 -4.49 26.47 12.75
C SER A 291 -2.99 26.66 12.50
N HIS A 292 -2.32 25.61 12.04
CA HIS A 292 -1.11 25.74 11.25
C HIS A 292 -1.44 25.43 9.79
N THR A 293 -1.55 26.50 9.02
CA THR A 293 -1.53 26.47 7.55
C THR A 293 -0.21 25.83 7.11
N PRO A 294 -0.25 24.75 6.31
CA PRO A 294 0.92 24.32 5.57
C PRO A 294 1.45 25.53 4.79
N SER A 295 2.76 25.75 4.80
CA SER A 295 3.39 26.56 3.77
C SER A 295 2.91 25.98 2.44
N THR A 296 2.14 26.77 1.69
CA THR A 296 1.66 26.38 0.38
C THR A 296 2.88 26.12 -0.48
N ALA A 297 3.19 24.85 -0.73
CA ALA A 297 3.95 24.47 -1.91
C ALA A 297 3.28 25.17 -3.10
N PRO A 298 4.04 25.75 -4.04
CA PRO A 298 3.44 26.46 -5.16
C PRO A 298 2.44 25.53 -5.85
N LEU A 299 1.20 26.01 -6.03
CA LEU A 299 0.20 25.39 -6.88
C LEU A 299 0.84 25.16 -8.25
N LEU A 300 1.33 23.94 -8.51
CA LEU A 300 1.61 23.53 -9.88
C LEU A 300 0.24 23.41 -10.55
N GLN A 301 -0.01 24.35 -11.44
CA GLN A 301 -1.21 24.46 -12.26
C GLN A 301 -1.48 23.16 -13.04
N THR A 302 -2.75 22.95 -13.34
CA THR A 302 -3.42 21.79 -13.97
C THR A 302 -3.00 21.52 -15.42
N HIS A 303 -1.73 21.22 -15.64
CA HIS A 303 -1.22 20.59 -16.86
C HIS A 303 -0.56 19.28 -16.49
N LEU A 304 -0.80 18.21 -17.28
CA LEU A 304 -0.32 16.83 -17.06
C LEU A 304 1.00 16.80 -16.28
N GLN A 305 0.91 16.66 -14.96
CA GLN A 305 2.10 16.50 -14.12
C GLN A 305 2.61 15.11 -14.41
N LEU A 306 3.76 15.05 -15.09
CA LEU A 306 4.58 13.85 -15.11
C LEU A 306 4.82 13.41 -13.66
N PRO A 307 4.90 12.10 -13.39
CA PRO A 307 5.15 11.62 -12.04
C PRO A 307 6.41 12.25 -11.45
N ILE A 308 6.38 12.53 -10.15
CA ILE A 308 7.51 13.10 -9.41
C ILE A 308 8.71 12.17 -9.58
N LEU A 309 8.52 10.89 -9.36
CA LEU A 309 9.42 9.80 -9.69
C LEU A 309 8.68 8.78 -10.55
N ASN A 310 9.13 8.72 -11.81
CA ASN A 310 9.20 7.50 -12.58
C ASN A 310 7.87 6.84 -12.99
N GLN A 311 7.97 5.86 -13.89
CA GLN A 311 6.79 5.22 -14.50
C GLN A 311 6.30 4.00 -13.73
N HIS A 312 7.16 3.30 -12.98
CA HIS A 312 6.85 2.01 -12.37
C HIS A 312 7.14 1.99 -10.85
N PHE A 313 6.16 1.57 -10.05
CA PHE A 313 6.24 1.33 -8.61
C PHE A 313 5.88 -0.12 -8.33
N CYS A 314 6.78 -0.85 -7.69
CA CYS A 314 6.63 -2.27 -7.38
C CYS A 314 6.76 -2.47 -5.87
N ALA A 315 5.68 -2.85 -5.20
CA ALA A 315 5.75 -3.32 -3.83
C ALA A 315 5.92 -4.84 -3.83
N VAL A 316 6.95 -5.34 -3.18
CA VAL A 316 7.13 -6.76 -2.86
C VAL A 316 6.91 -6.89 -1.36
N MET A 317 5.82 -7.55 -0.98
CA MET A 317 5.43 -7.69 0.42
C MET A 317 5.53 -9.15 0.84
N THR A 318 6.41 -9.42 1.81
CA THR A 318 6.55 -10.71 2.49
C THR A 318 5.70 -10.71 3.78
N CYS A 319 5.61 -11.85 4.45
CA CYS A 319 4.82 -12.03 5.68
C CYS A 319 5.71 -12.60 6.77
#